data_AF-A0A965Y982-F1
#
_entry.id   AF-A0A965Y982-F1
#
_cell.length_a   1.000
_cell.length_b   1.000
_cell.length_c   1.000
_cell.angle_alpha   90.00
_cell.angle_beta   90.00
_cell.angle_gamma   90.00
#
_symmetry.space_group_name_H-M   'P 1'
#
loop_
_entity.id
_entity.type
_entity.pdbx_description
1 polymer ?
#
loop_
_entity_poly.entity_id
_entity_poly.type
_entity_poly.pdbx_seq_one_letter_code
_entity_poly.pdbx_strand_id
1 'polypeptide(L)'
;MSCHMISFDLPPPGISSWTKIRLGWLNPEKMRLINPGESPEILLGPLSEKSSAVLAVKIPLTEHTYYLVENRRKAGSFDIALPGEGILVMYCYDRIAECRHGKAPVKLMNADPGIPFLRGAAFRLPDRPVFTDRDNG
;
A
#
# COMPACT_ATOMS: atom_id res chain seq x y z
N MET A 1 4.57 -5.10 3.83
CA MET A 1 5.97 -4.84 4.22
C MET A 1 6.06 -4.87 5.74
N SER A 2 6.19 -6.07 6.32
CA SER A 2 6.39 -6.26 7.76
C SER A 2 7.88 -6.59 7.98
N CYS A 3 8.75 -5.65 7.64
CA CYS A 3 10.12 -5.67 8.16
C CYS A 3 10.12 -4.60 9.25
N HIS A 4 9.59 -4.97 10.42
CA HIS A 4 9.45 -4.06 11.57
C HIS A 4 10.79 -3.64 12.17
N MET A 5 11.89 -4.29 11.74
CA MET A 5 13.24 -3.96 12.14
C MET A 5 14.16 -4.20 10.95
N ILE A 6 14.65 -3.10 10.36
CA ILE A 6 15.68 -3.13 9.31
C ILE A 6 17.04 -2.84 9.94
N SER A 7 17.08 -1.96 10.94
CA SER A 7 18.19 -1.74 11.84
C SER A 7 17.66 -1.41 13.23
N PHE A 8 18.45 -1.63 14.29
CA PHE A 8 18.05 -1.38 15.68
C PHE A 8 17.99 0.12 16.04
N ASP A 9 18.77 0.95 15.36
CA ASP A 9 18.91 2.39 15.59
C ASP A 9 17.94 3.24 14.77
N LEU A 10 17.21 2.62 13.83
CA LEU A 10 16.22 3.30 13.01
C LEU A 10 14.80 2.97 13.46
N PRO A 11 13.87 3.93 13.41
CA PRO A 11 12.48 3.64 13.72
C PRO A 11 11.90 2.65 12.71
N PRO A 12 10.88 1.86 13.12
CA PRO A 12 10.18 1.01 12.18
C PRO A 12 9.51 1.86 11.09
N PRO A 13 9.39 1.34 9.85
CA PRO A 13 8.65 1.99 8.80
C PRO A 13 7.23 2.36 9.24
N GLY A 14 6.69 3.44 8.67
CA GLY A 14 5.34 3.89 8.96
C GLY A 14 4.30 2.81 8.63
N ILE A 15 3.20 2.82 9.40
CA ILE A 15 2.09 1.89 9.19
C ILE A 15 1.38 2.15 7.85
N SER A 16 0.85 1.08 7.26
CA SER A 16 0.13 1.12 5.98
C SER A 16 -1.16 1.96 6.05
N SER A 17 -1.62 2.42 4.89
CA SER A 17 -2.92 3.07 4.71
C SER A 17 -4.07 2.17 5.21
N TRP A 18 -4.01 0.85 5.01
CA TRP A 18 -4.99 -0.10 5.54
C TRP A 18 -5.14 0.01 7.07
N THR A 19 -4.02 0.00 7.79
CA THR A 19 -4.00 0.16 9.25
C THR A 19 -4.49 1.54 9.66
N LYS A 20 -4.04 2.60 9.00
CA LYS A 20 -4.48 3.97 9.29
C LYS A 20 -6.00 4.13 9.10
N ILE A 21 -6.58 3.56 8.06
CA ILE A 21 -8.02 3.60 7.79
C ILE A 21 -8.79 2.89 8.91
N ARG A 22 -8.39 1.67 9.28
CA ARG A 22 -9.03 0.91 10.37
C ARG A 22 -8.97 1.61 11.72
N LEU A 23 -7.89 2.34 12.00
CA LEU A 23 -7.73 3.11 13.24
C LEU A 23 -8.36 4.50 13.20
N GLY A 24 -8.91 4.94 12.06
CA GLY A 24 -9.42 6.30 11.89
C GLY A 24 -8.32 7.38 11.83
N TRP A 25 -7.09 7.00 11.53
CA TRP A 25 -5.91 7.89 11.48
C TRP A 25 -5.64 8.48 10.09
N LEU A 26 -6.35 8.02 9.05
CA LEU A 26 -6.35 8.62 7.73
C LEU A 26 -7.63 9.44 7.56
N ASN A 27 -7.51 10.75 7.31
CA ASN A 27 -8.67 11.57 6.97
C ASN A 27 -9.34 11.00 5.69
N PRO A 28 -10.63 10.62 5.74
CA PRO A 28 -11.35 10.10 4.58
C PRO A 28 -11.30 11.01 3.33
N GLU A 29 -11.22 12.33 3.50
CA GLU A 29 -11.11 13.30 2.39
C GLU A 29 -9.80 13.16 1.62
N LYS A 30 -8.76 12.58 2.23
CA LYS A 30 -7.46 12.31 1.60
C LYS A 30 -7.40 10.94 0.94
N MET A 31 -8.50 10.19 0.95
CA MET A 31 -8.62 8.92 0.26
C MET A 31 -9.48 9.09 -1.00
N ARG A 32 -8.99 8.62 -2.13
CA ARG A 32 -9.75 8.61 -3.38
C ARG A 32 -10.39 7.24 -3.60
N LEU A 33 -11.70 7.19 -3.79
CA LEU A 33 -12.40 6.01 -4.29
C LEU A 33 -12.39 6.06 -5.82
N ILE A 34 -12.01 4.95 -6.46
CA ILE A 34 -12.10 4.76 -7.91
C ILE A 34 -12.92 3.51 -8.15
N ASN A 35 -14.03 3.62 -8.87
CA ASN A 35 -14.88 2.47 -9.17
C ASN A 35 -14.36 1.71 -10.40
N PRO A 36 -14.62 0.40 -10.51
CA PRO A 36 -14.36 -0.35 -11.73
C PRO A 36 -14.93 0.36 -12.97
N GLY A 37 -14.10 0.50 -14.02
CA GLY A 37 -14.42 1.23 -15.25
C GLY A 37 -13.93 2.68 -15.29
N GLU A 38 -13.56 3.26 -14.15
CA GLU A 38 -12.92 4.58 -14.10
C GLU A 38 -11.41 4.46 -14.31
N SER A 39 -10.83 5.39 -15.07
CA SER A 39 -9.38 5.46 -15.35
C SER A 39 -8.80 6.87 -15.14
N PRO A 40 -8.93 7.46 -13.93
CA PRO A 40 -8.46 8.80 -13.68
C PRO A 40 -6.93 8.85 -13.52
N GLU A 41 -6.34 9.98 -13.89
CA GLU A 41 -4.99 10.33 -13.48
C GLU A 41 -5.02 10.98 -12.08
N ILE A 42 -4.21 10.48 -11.15
CA ILE A 42 -4.20 10.93 -9.76
C ILE A 42 -2.78 11.26 -9.32
N LEU A 43 -2.59 12.47 -8.82
CA LEU A 43 -1.39 12.83 -8.09
C LEU A 43 -1.43 12.22 -6.68
N LEU A 44 -0.80 11.06 -6.51
CA LEU A 44 -0.74 10.34 -5.23
C LEU A 44 0.50 10.74 -4.43
N GLY A 45 0.28 11.50 -3.36
CA GLY A 45 1.33 11.94 -2.47
C GLY A 45 1.88 10.82 -1.58
N PRO A 46 3.10 10.98 -1.03
CA PRO A 46 3.66 10.02 -0.07
C PRO A 46 2.75 9.88 1.15
N LEU A 47 2.52 8.66 1.63
CA LEU A 47 1.62 8.38 2.76
C LEU A 47 2.03 9.07 4.08
N SER A 48 3.30 9.44 4.21
CA SER A 48 3.84 10.19 5.35
C SER A 48 3.63 11.71 5.23
N GLU A 49 3.32 12.22 4.04
CA GLU A 49 3.27 13.64 3.73
C GLU A 49 1.87 14.22 3.94
N LYS A 50 1.61 14.78 5.13
CA LYS A 50 0.30 15.34 5.48
C LYS A 50 -0.18 16.49 4.59
N SER A 51 0.70 17.18 3.86
CA SER A 51 0.31 18.26 2.92
C SER A 51 -0.39 17.75 1.66
N SER A 52 -0.19 16.48 1.28
CA SER A 52 -0.74 15.93 0.04
C SER A 52 -2.27 15.84 0.08
N ALA A 53 -2.91 16.16 -1.05
CA ALA A 53 -4.37 16.10 -1.17
C ALA A 53 -4.88 14.65 -1.14
N VAL A 54 -4.21 13.75 -1.86
CA VAL A 54 -4.54 12.31 -1.89
C VAL A 54 -3.35 11.51 -1.33
N LEU A 55 -3.64 10.63 -0.38
CA LEU A 55 -2.66 9.79 0.33
C LEU A 55 -2.86 8.29 0.10
N ALA A 56 -4.08 7.89 -0.26
CA ALA A 56 -4.41 6.53 -0.58
C ALA A 56 -5.52 6.48 -1.63
N VAL A 57 -5.51 5.44 -2.46
CA VAL A 57 -6.59 5.14 -3.39
C VAL A 57 -7.22 3.81 -2.98
N LYS A 58 -8.55 3.76 -2.97
CA LYS A 58 -9.33 2.53 -2.77
C LYS A 58 -10.03 2.17 -4.07
N ILE A 59 -9.87 0.93 -4.51
CA ILE A 59 -10.52 0.36 -5.71
C ILE A 59 -11.36 -0.83 -5.26
N PRO A 60 -12.68 -0.72 -5.15
CA PRO A 60 -13.54 -1.82 -4.73
C PRO A 60 -13.64 -2.87 -5.84
N LEU A 61 -13.61 -4.15 -5.44
CA LEU A 61 -13.84 -5.29 -6.33
C LEU A 61 -15.18 -5.95 -6.01
N THR A 62 -15.45 -6.14 -4.72
CA THR A 62 -16.74 -6.62 -4.19
C THR A 62 -17.09 -5.82 -2.94
N GLU A 63 -18.19 -6.19 -2.28
CA GLU A 63 -18.54 -5.65 -0.96
C GLU A 63 -17.42 -5.81 0.09
N HIS A 64 -16.57 -6.84 -0.05
CA HIS A 64 -15.59 -7.19 0.97
C HIS A 64 -14.14 -7.19 0.50
N THR A 65 -13.91 -7.09 -0.80
CA THR A 65 -12.57 -7.12 -1.40
C THR A 65 -12.30 -5.85 -2.18
N TYR A 66 -11.08 -5.33 -2.03
CA TYR A 66 -10.66 -4.08 -2.65
C TYR A 66 -9.14 -4.02 -2.73
N TYR A 67 -8.63 -3.20 -3.65
CA TYR A 67 -7.24 -2.76 -3.59
C TYR A 67 -7.12 -1.47 -2.79
N LEU A 68 -6.01 -1.34 -2.08
CA LEU A 68 -5.48 -0.07 -1.60
C LEU A 68 -4.16 0.22 -2.33
N VAL A 69 -4.02 1.44 -2.79
CA VAL A 69 -2.80 1.94 -3.42
C VAL A 69 -2.24 3.08 -2.57
N GLU A 70 -0.97 2.99 -2.21
CA GLU A 70 -0.26 4.02 -1.44
C GLU A 70 1.11 4.31 -2.06
N ASN A 71 1.59 5.55 -1.92
CA ASN A 71 2.93 5.93 -2.31
C ASN A 71 3.84 5.95 -1.07
N ARG A 72 4.98 5.25 -1.13
CA ARG A 72 5.97 5.18 -0.06
C ARG A 72 7.29 5.74 -0.57
N ARG A 73 7.87 6.69 0.16
CA ARG A 73 9.14 7.36 -0.17
C ARG A 73 10.08 7.25 1.01
N LYS A 74 11.40 7.14 0.75
CA LYS A 74 12.42 7.15 1.82
C LYS A 74 12.62 8.55 2.39
N ALA A 75 11.59 9.07 3.07
CA ALA A 75 11.54 10.43 3.57
C ALA A 75 10.75 10.51 4.89
N GLY A 76 10.94 11.62 5.60
CA GLY A 76 10.34 11.84 6.92
C GLY A 76 11.01 11.00 8.01
N SER A 77 10.39 10.96 9.19
CA SER A 77 10.98 10.36 10.38
C SER A 77 10.92 8.83 10.41
N PHE A 78 9.92 8.20 9.79
CA PHE A 78 9.70 6.75 9.89
C PHE A 78 10.13 5.98 8.64
N ASP A 79 9.89 6.53 7.45
CA ASP A 79 10.07 5.81 6.19
C ASP A 79 11.49 5.88 5.63
N ILE A 80 12.42 6.54 6.32
CA ILE A 80 13.83 6.66 5.91
C ILE A 80 14.50 5.29 5.71
N ALA A 81 14.09 4.29 6.49
CA ALA A 81 14.66 2.95 6.50
C ALA A 81 14.02 1.99 5.49
N LEU A 82 13.03 2.41 4.70
CA LEU A 82 12.30 1.49 3.81
C LEU A 82 13.24 0.71 2.88
N PRO A 83 12.98 -0.59 2.62
CA PRO A 83 13.82 -1.39 1.74
C PRO A 83 13.67 -0.97 0.27
N GLY A 84 12.51 -0.39 -0.10
CA GLY A 84 12.22 0.15 -1.42
C GLY A 84 11.22 1.32 -1.33
N GLU A 85 11.11 2.08 -2.41
CA GLU A 85 10.19 3.20 -2.54
C GLU A 85 9.44 3.16 -3.87
N GLY A 86 8.28 3.80 -3.92
CA GLY A 86 7.37 3.79 -5.05
C GLY A 86 5.94 3.47 -4.60
N ILE A 87 5.16 2.95 -5.53
CA ILE A 87 3.77 2.61 -5.32
C ILE A 87 3.65 1.21 -4.73
N LEU A 88 2.94 1.08 -3.62
CA LEU A 88 2.53 -0.20 -3.06
C LEU A 88 1.07 -0.44 -3.42
N VAL A 89 0.78 -1.63 -3.93
CA VAL A 89 -0.59 -2.11 -4.13
C VAL A 89 -0.86 -3.21 -3.12
N MET A 90 -2.00 -3.14 -2.44
CA MET A 90 -2.42 -4.10 -1.42
C MET A 90 -3.79 -4.63 -1.77
N TYR A 91 -3.95 -5.95 -1.77
CA TYR A 91 -5.24 -6.62 -1.80
C TYR A 91 -5.78 -6.77 -0.38
N CYS A 92 -7.01 -6.31 -0.17
CA CYS A 92 -7.67 -6.32 1.13
C CYS A 92 -8.91 -7.21 1.08
N TYR A 93 -9.14 -7.97 2.15
CA TYR A 93 -10.33 -8.80 2.31
C TYR A 93 -10.88 -8.67 3.74
N ASP A 94 -11.97 -7.93 3.88
CA ASP A 94 -12.51 -7.53 5.18
C ASP A 94 -13.16 -8.66 5.99
N ARG A 95 -13.44 -9.82 5.38
CA ARG A 95 -13.95 -11.01 6.10
C ARG A 95 -12.86 -11.81 6.82
N ILE A 96 -11.57 -11.49 6.60
CA ILE A 96 -10.47 -12.11 7.35
C ILE A 96 -10.17 -11.22 8.56
N ALA A 97 -10.34 -11.75 9.77
CA ALA A 97 -10.10 -10.97 10.99
C ALA A 97 -8.61 -10.91 11.37
N GLU A 98 -7.86 -11.97 11.11
CA GLU A 98 -6.47 -12.13 11.59
C GLU A 98 -5.56 -12.84 10.60
N CYS A 99 -4.25 -12.68 10.79
CA CYS A 99 -3.22 -13.37 10.03
C CYS A 99 -3.02 -14.79 10.56
N ARG A 100 -3.82 -15.75 10.06
CA ARG A 100 -3.75 -17.16 10.49
C ARG A 100 -3.99 -18.12 9.34
N HIS A 101 -3.34 -19.27 9.36
CA HIS A 101 -3.50 -20.33 8.35
C HIS A 101 -3.31 -19.83 6.90
N GLY A 102 -2.31 -18.97 6.66
CA GLY A 102 -2.02 -18.40 5.32
C GLY A 102 -3.02 -17.33 4.84
N LYS A 103 -4.01 -16.99 5.68
CA LYS A 103 -4.94 -15.89 5.45
C LYS A 103 -4.41 -14.62 6.09
N ALA A 104 -4.70 -13.48 5.48
CA ALA A 104 -4.39 -12.16 6.02
C ALA A 104 -5.47 -11.18 5.54
N PRO A 105 -5.90 -10.22 6.38
CA PRO A 105 -6.86 -9.18 5.98
C PRO A 105 -6.32 -8.28 4.88
N VAL A 106 -5.00 -8.17 4.78
CA VAL A 106 -4.30 -7.36 3.78
C VAL A 106 -3.06 -8.11 3.29
N LYS A 107 -2.86 -8.15 1.98
CA LYS A 107 -1.70 -8.76 1.31
C LYS A 107 -1.10 -7.76 0.34
N LEU A 108 0.22 -7.66 0.33
CA LEU A 108 0.94 -6.80 -0.61
C LEU A 108 1.05 -7.52 -1.96
N MET A 109 0.72 -6.83 -3.05
CA MET A 109 0.95 -7.33 -4.40
C MET A 109 2.41 -7.07 -4.74
N ASN A 110 3.21 -8.14 -4.74
CA ASN A 110 4.66 -8.01 -4.88
C ASN A 110 5.03 -7.72 -6.35
N ALA A 111 5.52 -6.50 -6.62
CA ALA A 111 6.01 -6.15 -7.94
C ALA A 111 7.15 -7.08 -8.39
N ASP A 112 8.02 -7.53 -7.48
CA ASP A 112 9.08 -8.51 -7.74
C ASP A 112 9.12 -9.72 -6.78
N PRO A 113 8.47 -10.83 -7.15
CA PRO A 113 8.61 -12.10 -6.43
C PRO A 113 10.04 -12.66 -6.38
N GLY A 114 10.90 -12.29 -7.32
CA GLY A 114 12.30 -12.73 -7.35
C GLY A 114 13.16 -12.11 -6.25
N ILE A 115 12.70 -11.01 -5.65
CA ILE A 115 13.38 -10.35 -4.53
C ILE A 115 12.75 -10.84 -3.21
N PRO A 116 13.54 -11.51 -2.34
CA PRO A 116 13.04 -12.03 -1.07
C PRO A 116 12.46 -10.95 -0.15
N PHE A 117 11.66 -11.40 0.82
CA PHE A 117 11.15 -10.58 1.92
C PHE A 117 10.37 -9.33 1.49
N LEU A 118 9.75 -9.36 0.30
CA LEU A 118 8.97 -8.26 -0.27
C LEU A 118 9.78 -6.96 -0.50
N ARG A 119 11.12 -7.02 -0.54
CA ARG A 119 11.94 -5.81 -0.77
C ARG A 119 11.73 -5.23 -2.17
N GLY A 120 11.29 -6.04 -3.12
CA GLY A 120 10.94 -5.64 -4.47
C GLY A 120 9.45 -5.34 -4.69
N ALA A 121 8.67 -5.11 -3.64
CA ALA A 121 7.22 -4.99 -3.78
C ALA A 121 6.71 -3.67 -4.33
N ALA A 122 7.55 -2.63 -4.37
CA ALA A 122 7.16 -1.33 -4.89
C ALA A 122 7.20 -1.30 -6.42
N PHE A 123 6.10 -0.84 -7.02
CA PHE A 123 6.00 -0.47 -8.42
C PHE A 123 6.62 0.90 -8.63
N ARG A 124 7.43 1.05 -9.68
CA ARG A 124 8.16 2.29 -9.98
C ARG A 124 8.50 2.39 -11.46
N LEU A 125 8.60 3.62 -11.95
CA LEU A 125 9.13 3.91 -13.28
C LEU A 125 10.68 3.88 -13.26
N PRO A 126 11.33 3.49 -14.38
CA PRO A 126 10.74 2.84 -15.56
C PRO A 126 10.55 1.32 -15.40
N ASP A 127 11.09 0.71 -14.36
CA ASP A 127 11.27 -0.74 -14.28
C ASP A 127 9.97 -1.55 -14.18
N ARG A 128 9.05 -1.16 -13.29
CA ARG A 128 7.79 -1.88 -13.01
C ARG A 128 6.64 -0.89 -12.92
N PRO A 129 6.21 -0.34 -14.07
CA PRO A 129 5.25 0.76 -14.12
C PRO A 129 3.80 0.30 -13.93
N VAL A 130 3.52 -0.99 -14.12
CA VAL A 130 2.16 -1.50 -14.24
C VAL A 130 1.93 -2.64 -13.26
N PHE A 131 0.79 -2.58 -12.57
CA PHE A 131 0.19 -3.71 -11.87
C PHE A 131 -1.01 -4.22 -12.68
N THR A 132 -1.14 -5.53 -12.80
CA THR A 132 -2.26 -6.19 -13.49
C THR A 132 -2.70 -7.41 -12.68
N ASP A 133 -3.99 -7.56 -12.46
CA ASP A 133 -4.57 -8.69 -11.74
C ASP A 133 -5.64 -9.39 -12.57
N ARG A 134 -5.21 -10.40 -13.34
CA ARG A 134 -6.06 -11.14 -14.28
C ARG A 134 -7.20 -11.90 -13.61
N ASP A 135 -7.09 -12.16 -12.31
CA ASP A 135 -8.11 -12.91 -11.57
C ASP A 135 -9.29 -12.00 -11.18
N ASN A 136 -9.09 -10.68 -11.17
CA ASN A 136 -10.06 -9.69 -10.68
C ASN A 136 -10.46 -8.62 -11.73
N GLY A 137 -9.89 -8.67 -12.95
CA GLY A 137 -10.25 -7.79 -14.07
C GLY A 137 -9.03 -7.32 -14.86
#